data_AF-A0A9D6LN89-F1
#
_entry.id   AF-A0A9D6LN89-F1
#
_cell.length_a   1.000
_cell.length_b   1.000
_cell.length_c   1.000
_cell.angle_alpha   90.00
_cell.angle_beta   90.00
_cell.angle_gamma   90.00
#
_symmetry.space_group_name_H-M   'P 1'
#
loop_
_entity.id
_entity.type
_entity.pdbx_description
1 polymer ?
#
loop_
_entity_poly.entity_id
_entity_poly.type
_entity_poly.pdbx_seq_one_letter_code
_entity_poly.pdbx_strand_id
1 'polypeptide(L)'
;MSTQGIDLAQARDVAHDFSGLSLTPANFHAFYTKVISLRFPMQVAHVLELRYLINHTVDQYKEPPLTPDYRQFRDSLQAAIDSFIDSQRHSERMLNILSMLRDIHYVHSIDSRNAEIRLREAMEANRMQHLKSIRYGLFFILAAVSFVIMWLTLGEPSIIIKLLPAGYSYFALRFFHKLPELDRNHEKLTLELNEVLRRRVRSINWKTLIHKLALVLGFKRVPGVEVFHIENEFENRETSVYH
;
A
#
# COMPACT_ATOMS: atom_id res chain seq x y z
N MET A 1 -8.67 39.24 9.38
CA MET A 1 -7.62 38.25 9.08
C MET A 1 -7.84 37.03 9.99
N SER A 2 -8.67 36.06 9.59
CA SER A 2 -9.04 34.89 10.42
C SER A 2 -9.35 33.62 9.60
N THR A 3 -9.01 33.59 8.31
CA THR A 3 -9.35 32.47 7.42
C THR A 3 -8.24 31.42 7.31
N GLN A 4 -6.98 31.76 7.59
CA GLN A 4 -5.87 30.79 7.54
C GLN A 4 -5.82 29.80 8.72
N GLY A 5 -6.40 30.13 9.88
CA GLY A 5 -6.41 29.25 11.05
C GLY A 5 -7.43 28.11 10.94
N ILE A 6 -8.58 28.38 10.30
CA ILE A 6 -9.69 27.44 10.16
C ILE A 6 -9.35 26.33 9.16
N ASP A 7 -8.74 26.68 8.02
CA ASP A 7 -8.30 25.69 7.01
C ASP A 7 -7.22 24.73 7.55
N LEU A 8 -6.33 25.20 8.43
CA LEU A 8 -5.27 24.38 9.03
C LEU A 8 -5.80 23.44 10.13
N ALA A 9 -6.79 23.87 10.90
CA ALA A 9 -7.46 23.03 11.89
C ALA A 9 -8.31 21.95 11.19
N GLN A 10 -9.08 22.34 10.16
CA GLN A 10 -9.90 21.42 9.39
C GLN A 10 -9.06 20.41 8.59
N ALA A 11 -7.90 20.83 8.04
CA ALA A 11 -6.95 19.91 7.42
C ALA A 11 -6.27 18.96 8.42
N ARG A 12 -6.12 19.36 9.70
CA ARG A 12 -5.64 18.48 10.77
C ARG A 12 -6.70 17.45 11.17
N ASP A 13 -7.96 17.83 11.24
CA ASP A 13 -9.06 16.92 11.61
C ASP A 13 -9.27 15.84 10.55
N VAL A 14 -9.26 16.19 9.26
CA VAL A 14 -9.32 15.20 8.17
C VAL A 14 -8.11 14.25 8.19
N ALA A 15 -6.93 14.74 8.61
CA ALA A 15 -5.74 13.90 8.72
C ALA A 15 -5.81 12.88 9.90
N HIS A 16 -6.65 13.16 10.90
CA HIS A 16 -6.78 12.35 12.13
C HIS A 16 -8.08 11.54 12.18
N ASP A 17 -8.89 11.52 11.14
CA ASP A 17 -10.06 10.65 11.06
C ASP A 17 -9.65 9.15 10.99
N PHE A 18 -10.10 8.35 11.96
CA PHE A 18 -9.82 6.91 12.04
C PHE A 18 -11.03 6.04 11.64
N SER A 19 -12.19 6.63 11.34
CA SER A 19 -13.47 5.95 11.11
C SER A 19 -13.47 4.93 9.97
N GLY A 20 -12.57 5.09 8.98
CA GLY A 20 -12.41 4.19 7.83
C GLY A 20 -11.22 3.22 7.90
N LEU A 21 -10.45 3.20 8.99
CA LEU A 21 -9.31 2.28 9.11
C LEU A 21 -9.76 0.89 9.55
N SER A 22 -9.15 -0.13 8.96
CA SER A 22 -9.25 -1.50 9.47
C SER A 22 -7.86 -2.07 9.70
N LEU A 23 -7.69 -2.76 10.82
CA LEU A 23 -6.47 -3.50 11.14
C LEU A 23 -6.46 -4.82 10.36
N THR A 24 -6.21 -4.72 9.05
CA THR A 24 -6.10 -5.85 8.13
C THR A 24 -4.77 -5.79 7.38
N PRO A 25 -4.27 -6.92 6.85
CA PRO A 25 -3.03 -6.91 6.07
C PRO A 25 -3.06 -5.95 4.88
N ALA A 26 -4.22 -5.79 4.22
CA ALA A 26 -4.39 -4.88 3.09
C ALA A 26 -4.23 -3.39 3.49
N ASN A 27 -4.76 -3.02 4.65
CA ASN A 27 -4.77 -1.63 5.13
C ASN A 27 -3.65 -1.32 6.14
N PHE A 28 -2.75 -2.27 6.39
CA PHE A 28 -1.67 -2.14 7.37
C PHE A 28 -0.79 -0.91 7.11
N HIS A 29 -0.46 -0.61 5.86
CA HIS A 29 0.31 0.58 5.51
C HIS A 29 -0.37 1.88 5.96
N ALA A 30 -1.66 2.02 5.69
CA ALA A 30 -2.42 3.21 6.05
C ALA A 30 -2.48 3.38 7.57
N PHE A 31 -2.73 2.28 8.30
CA PHE A 31 -2.68 2.26 9.76
C PHE A 31 -1.30 2.65 10.29
N TYR A 32 -0.25 1.97 9.83
CA TYR A 32 1.12 2.17 10.31
C TYR A 32 1.62 3.60 10.06
N THR A 33 1.42 4.13 8.85
CA THR A 33 1.82 5.50 8.51
C THR A 33 1.04 6.51 9.34
N LYS A 34 -0.27 6.33 9.53
CA LYS A 34 -1.07 7.20 10.42
C LYS A 34 -0.54 7.18 11.84
N VAL A 35 -0.34 6.00 12.44
CA VAL A 35 0.18 5.84 13.81
C VAL A 35 1.58 6.46 13.95
N ILE A 36 2.50 6.22 13.02
CA ILE A 36 3.83 6.84 13.07
C ILE A 36 3.80 8.35 12.78
N SER A 37 2.79 8.86 12.11
CA SER A 37 2.66 10.30 11.84
C SER A 37 1.96 11.08 12.96
N LEU A 38 1.36 10.41 13.96
CA LEU A 38 0.60 11.08 15.03
C LEU A 38 1.43 12.15 15.71
N ARG A 39 0.84 13.33 15.87
CA ARG A 39 1.41 14.43 16.65
C ARG A 39 0.49 14.67 17.84
N PHE A 40 1.08 14.81 19.01
CA PHE A 40 0.34 15.15 20.23
C PHE A 40 0.46 16.65 20.48
N PRO A 41 -0.55 17.29 21.09
CA PRO A 41 -1.87 16.76 21.51
C PRO A 41 -2.80 16.35 20.35
N MET A 42 -3.70 15.39 20.59
CA MET A 42 -4.76 14.97 19.65
C MET A 42 -6.16 15.19 20.25
N GLN A 43 -7.19 15.35 19.41
CA GLN A 43 -8.59 15.39 19.87
C GLN A 43 -8.99 14.05 20.54
N VAL A 44 -9.78 14.13 21.61
CA VAL A 44 -10.21 12.96 22.39
C VAL A 44 -11.00 11.96 21.53
N ALA A 45 -11.87 12.44 20.63
CA ALA A 45 -12.66 11.59 19.74
C ALA A 45 -11.78 10.62 18.94
N HIS A 46 -10.75 11.15 18.26
CA HIS A 46 -9.78 10.37 17.49
C HIS A 46 -9.01 9.34 18.34
N VAL A 47 -8.69 9.67 19.59
CA VAL A 47 -8.03 8.74 20.52
C VAL A 47 -8.96 7.61 20.92
N LEU A 48 -10.23 7.91 21.21
CA LEU A 48 -11.23 6.91 21.56
C LEU A 48 -11.50 5.96 20.39
N GLU A 49 -11.58 6.47 19.16
CA GLU A 49 -11.71 5.65 17.96
C GLU A 49 -10.52 4.72 17.77
N LEU A 50 -9.30 5.25 17.82
CA LEU A 50 -8.08 4.45 17.67
C LEU A 50 -7.96 3.40 18.79
N ARG A 51 -8.31 3.76 20.03
CA ARG A 51 -8.35 2.83 21.16
C ARG A 51 -9.41 1.74 20.96
N TYR A 52 -10.60 2.11 20.51
CA TYR A 52 -11.68 1.16 20.23
C TYR A 52 -11.25 0.18 19.15
N LEU A 53 -10.72 0.67 18.02
CA LEU A 53 -10.24 -0.14 16.91
C LEU A 53 -9.13 -1.11 17.36
N ILE A 54 -8.13 -0.63 18.10
CA ILE A 54 -7.04 -1.50 18.60
C ILE A 54 -7.61 -2.55 19.54
N ASN A 55 -8.40 -2.16 20.55
CA ASN A 55 -8.91 -3.11 21.54
C ASN A 55 -9.82 -4.16 20.91
N HIS A 56 -10.74 -3.74 20.04
CA HIS A 56 -11.68 -4.64 19.37
C HIS A 56 -10.94 -5.70 18.54
N THR A 57 -9.90 -5.29 17.82
CA THR A 57 -9.12 -6.22 16.98
C THR A 57 -8.28 -7.17 17.82
N VAL A 58 -7.69 -6.68 18.92
CA VAL A 58 -6.86 -7.47 19.84
C VAL A 58 -7.70 -8.49 20.59
N ASP A 59 -8.92 -8.15 20.98
CA ASP A 59 -9.82 -9.07 21.67
C ASP A 59 -10.26 -10.25 20.78
N GLN A 60 -10.24 -10.07 19.46
CA GLN A 60 -10.53 -11.11 18.48
C GLN A 60 -9.29 -11.89 18.04
N TYR A 61 -8.09 -11.39 18.35
CA TYR A 61 -6.84 -12.01 17.95
C TYR A 61 -6.53 -13.24 18.80
N LYS A 62 -6.24 -14.36 18.12
CA LYS A 62 -5.77 -15.58 18.77
C LYS A 62 -4.25 -15.65 18.61
N GLU A 63 -3.56 -15.62 19.74
CA GLU A 63 -2.10 -15.69 19.74
C GLU A 63 -1.62 -17.02 19.13
N PRO A 64 -0.69 -16.99 18.17
CA PRO A 64 -0.12 -18.21 17.60
C PRO A 64 0.67 -18.98 18.67
N PRO A 65 0.80 -20.31 18.51
CA PRO A 65 1.55 -21.13 19.46
C PRO A 65 3.00 -20.66 19.57
N LEU A 66 3.55 -20.71 20.80
CA LEU A 66 4.91 -20.26 21.13
C LEU A 66 5.97 -21.12 20.43
N THR A 67 6.31 -20.76 19.18
CA THR A 67 7.50 -21.28 18.49
C THR A 67 8.77 -20.61 19.05
N PRO A 68 9.96 -21.24 18.92
CA PRO A 68 11.22 -20.67 19.42
C PRO A 68 11.50 -19.24 18.92
N ASP A 69 11.25 -18.97 17.64
CA ASP A 69 11.42 -17.64 17.04
C ASP A 69 10.42 -16.62 17.56
N TYR A 70 9.20 -17.06 17.84
CA TYR A 70 8.16 -16.21 18.43
C TYR A 70 8.50 -15.85 19.88
N ARG A 71 9.07 -16.80 20.65
CA ARG A 71 9.53 -16.57 22.02
C ARG A 71 10.65 -15.52 22.07
N GLN A 72 11.70 -15.66 21.26
CA GLN A 72 12.81 -14.68 21.21
C GLN A 72 12.33 -13.26 20.89
N PHE A 73 11.39 -13.13 19.95
CA PHE A 73 10.79 -11.84 19.64
C PHE A 73 10.00 -11.29 20.83
N ARG A 74 9.16 -12.13 21.45
CA ARG A 74 8.34 -11.74 22.61
C ARG A 74 9.22 -11.23 23.76
N ASP A 75 10.33 -11.92 24.04
CA ASP A 75 11.29 -11.51 25.07
C ASP A 75 11.96 -10.17 24.72
N SER A 76 12.32 -9.97 23.45
CA SER A 76 12.91 -8.71 22.98
C SER A 76 11.94 -7.51 23.04
N LEU A 77 10.66 -7.75 22.76
CA LEU A 77 9.61 -6.74 22.90
C LEU A 77 9.30 -6.47 24.38
N GLN A 78 9.22 -7.52 25.20
CA GLN A 78 8.93 -7.39 26.62
C GLN A 78 9.96 -6.49 27.30
N ALA A 79 11.25 -6.71 27.06
CA ALA A 79 12.31 -5.84 27.58
C ALA A 79 12.17 -4.38 27.13
N ALA A 80 11.70 -4.14 25.90
CA ALA A 80 11.42 -2.80 25.41
C ALA A 80 10.18 -2.19 26.10
N ILE A 81 9.10 -2.95 26.27
CA ILE A 81 7.84 -2.51 26.90
C ILE A 81 8.06 -2.17 28.38
N ASP A 82 8.80 -3.01 29.10
CA ASP A 82 9.12 -2.83 30.52
C ASP A 82 9.87 -1.52 30.77
N SER A 83 10.60 -0.99 29.78
CA SER A 83 11.24 0.33 29.87
C SER A 83 10.25 1.51 29.73
N PHE A 84 9.01 1.27 29.30
CA PHE A 84 8.02 2.31 29.03
C PHE A 84 6.75 2.21 29.89
N ILE A 85 6.44 1.06 30.48
CA ILE A 85 5.18 0.78 31.17
C ILE A 85 5.45 0.10 32.51
N ASP A 86 5.00 0.70 33.61
CA ASP A 86 5.26 0.17 34.97
C ASP A 86 4.24 -0.91 35.41
N SER A 87 3.07 -0.98 34.77
CA SER A 87 2.01 -1.93 35.14
C SER A 87 2.10 -3.22 34.33
N GLN A 88 2.24 -4.36 35.02
CA GLN A 88 2.30 -5.69 34.39
C GLN A 88 1.09 -5.95 33.47
N ARG A 89 -0.12 -5.60 33.90
CA ARG A 89 -1.34 -5.77 33.10
C ARG A 89 -1.29 -4.98 31.79
N HIS A 90 -0.79 -3.74 31.84
CA HIS A 90 -0.64 -2.90 30.65
C HIS A 90 0.48 -3.41 29.74
N SER A 91 1.56 -3.95 30.33
CA SER A 91 2.64 -4.58 29.57
C SER A 91 2.13 -5.80 28.79
N GLU A 92 1.43 -6.73 29.45
CA GLU A 92 0.87 -7.91 28.79
C GLU A 92 -0.10 -7.54 27.66
N ARG A 93 -0.96 -6.53 27.89
CA ARG A 93 -1.88 -6.05 26.86
C ARG A 93 -1.14 -5.41 25.68
N MET A 94 -0.12 -4.60 25.96
CA MET A 94 0.74 -4.00 24.91
C MET A 94 1.46 -5.07 24.11
N LEU A 95 1.97 -6.12 24.77
CA LEU A 95 2.64 -7.23 24.12
C LEU A 95 1.69 -7.94 23.14
N ASN A 96 0.46 -8.22 23.54
CA ASN A 96 -0.55 -8.83 22.66
C ASN A 96 -0.85 -7.95 21.43
N ILE A 97 -0.95 -6.63 21.63
CA ILE A 97 -1.14 -5.66 20.53
C ILE A 97 0.03 -5.72 19.55
N LEU A 98 1.26 -5.70 20.05
CA LEU A 98 2.46 -5.69 19.20
C LEU A 98 2.67 -7.03 18.47
N SER A 99 2.35 -8.14 19.13
CA SER A 99 2.33 -9.46 18.49
C SER A 99 1.32 -9.52 17.35
N MET A 100 0.08 -9.07 17.58
CA MET A 100 -0.92 -8.95 16.52
C MET A 100 -0.44 -8.07 15.35
N LEU A 101 0.16 -6.91 15.65
CA LEU A 101 0.68 -6.01 14.62
C LEU A 101 1.85 -6.63 13.84
N ARG A 102 2.70 -7.42 14.50
CA ARG A 102 3.75 -8.19 13.82
C ARG A 102 3.15 -9.17 12.83
N ASP A 103 2.14 -9.93 13.24
CA ASP A 103 1.54 -10.95 12.38
C ASP A 103 0.86 -10.31 11.16
N ILE A 104 0.10 -9.23 11.38
CA ILE A 104 -0.50 -8.47 10.28
C ILE A 104 0.58 -7.93 9.34
N HIS A 105 1.68 -7.40 9.88
CA HIS A 105 2.81 -6.92 9.07
C HIS A 105 3.49 -8.05 8.29
N TYR A 106 3.68 -9.21 8.91
CA TYR A 106 4.28 -10.36 8.27
C TYR A 106 3.46 -10.81 7.06
N VAL A 107 2.15 -10.94 7.23
CA VAL A 107 1.22 -11.27 6.14
C VAL A 107 1.25 -10.18 5.06
N HIS A 108 1.16 -8.90 5.45
CA HIS A 108 1.26 -7.77 4.53
C HIS A 108 2.58 -7.77 3.72
N SER A 109 3.70 -8.12 4.36
CA SER A 109 5.01 -8.19 3.73
C SER A 109 5.09 -9.34 2.72
N ILE A 110 4.53 -10.50 3.04
CA ILE A 110 4.42 -11.64 2.11
C ILE A 110 3.54 -11.27 0.92
N ASP A 111 2.35 -10.72 1.18
CA ASP A 111 1.40 -10.33 0.13
C ASP A 111 2.00 -9.28 -0.81
N SER A 112 2.68 -8.27 -0.24
CA SER A 112 3.38 -7.24 -1.02
C SER A 112 4.53 -7.80 -1.85
N ARG A 113 5.22 -8.84 -1.36
CA ARG A 113 6.30 -9.52 -2.09
C ARG A 113 5.74 -10.37 -3.22
N ASN A 114 4.70 -11.16 -2.94
CA ASN A 114 4.04 -12.01 -3.94
C ASN A 114 3.40 -11.17 -5.05
N ALA A 115 2.78 -10.03 -4.69
CA ALA A 115 2.25 -9.09 -5.66
C ALA A 115 3.35 -8.50 -6.56
N GLU A 116 4.50 -8.10 -5.99
CA GLU A 116 5.64 -7.65 -6.79
C GLU A 116 6.13 -8.73 -7.75
N ILE A 117 6.34 -9.95 -7.28
CA ILE A 117 6.82 -11.06 -8.12
C ILE A 117 5.86 -11.29 -9.28
N ARG A 118 4.56 -11.43 -9.00
CA ARG A 118 3.52 -11.62 -10.02
C ARG A 118 3.50 -10.48 -11.04
N LEU A 119 3.63 -9.23 -10.60
CA LEU A 119 3.65 -8.08 -11.49
C LEU A 119 4.91 -8.06 -12.37
N ARG A 120 6.07 -8.38 -11.81
CA ARG A 120 7.32 -8.49 -12.57
C ARG A 120 7.25 -9.60 -13.62
N GLU A 121 6.74 -10.77 -13.26
CA GLU A 121 6.49 -11.87 -14.20
C GLU A 121 5.54 -11.45 -15.33
N ALA A 122 4.46 -10.73 -15.00
CA ALA A 122 3.53 -10.20 -16.00
C ALA A 122 4.19 -9.17 -16.93
N MET A 123 5.06 -8.30 -16.40
CA MET A 123 5.83 -7.33 -17.19
C MET A 123 6.82 -8.03 -18.13
N GLU A 124 7.50 -9.08 -17.67
CA GLU A 124 8.40 -9.89 -18.48
C GLU A 124 7.62 -10.62 -19.59
N ALA A 125 6.48 -11.23 -19.26
CA ALA A 125 5.61 -11.87 -20.25
C ALA A 125 5.14 -10.86 -21.31
N ASN A 126 4.74 -9.66 -20.91
CA ASN A 126 4.33 -8.60 -21.82
C ASN A 126 5.48 -8.14 -22.73
N ARG A 127 6.69 -7.96 -22.18
CA ARG A 127 7.90 -7.66 -22.95
C ARG A 127 8.22 -8.75 -23.97
N MET A 128 8.07 -10.02 -23.60
CA MET A 128 8.27 -11.15 -24.50
C MET A 128 7.22 -11.17 -25.63
N GLN A 129 5.97 -10.83 -25.33
CA GLN A 129 4.91 -10.71 -26.36
C GLN A 129 5.16 -9.54 -27.31
N HIS A 130 5.65 -8.41 -26.79
CA HIS A 130 6.05 -7.25 -27.59
C HIS A 130 7.18 -7.62 -28.56
N LEU A 131 8.26 -8.25 -28.06
CA LEU A 131 9.37 -8.71 -28.91
C LEU A 131 8.93 -9.73 -29.96
N LYS A 132 8.04 -10.67 -29.59
CA LYS A 132 7.46 -11.62 -30.55
C LYS A 132 6.66 -10.92 -31.62
N SER A 133 5.84 -9.93 -31.26
CA SER A 133 5.00 -9.19 -32.21
C SER A 133 5.84 -8.40 -33.21
N ILE A 134 6.91 -7.74 -32.74
CA ILE A 134 7.89 -7.07 -33.63
C ILE A 134 8.58 -8.08 -34.55
N ARG A 135 9.13 -9.17 -33.99
CA ARG A 135 9.89 -10.15 -34.76
C ARG A 135 9.04 -10.80 -35.86
N TYR A 136 7.81 -11.22 -35.53
CA TYR A 136 6.90 -11.81 -36.51
C TYR A 136 6.36 -10.77 -37.50
N GLY A 137 6.02 -9.56 -37.03
CA GLY A 137 5.60 -8.46 -37.92
C GLY A 137 6.66 -8.15 -38.96
N LEU A 138 7.92 -8.02 -38.55
CA LEU A 138 9.06 -7.73 -39.43
C LEU A 138 9.35 -8.91 -40.37
N PHE A 139 9.29 -10.15 -39.88
CA PHE A 139 9.40 -11.35 -40.71
C PHE A 139 8.32 -11.37 -41.82
N PHE A 140 7.07 -11.05 -41.49
CA PHE A 140 5.99 -11.03 -42.47
C PHE A 140 6.13 -9.89 -43.49
N ILE A 141 6.63 -8.72 -43.09
CA ILE A 141 6.99 -7.65 -44.04
C ILE A 141 8.08 -8.14 -45.01
N LEU A 142 9.17 -8.72 -44.50
CA LEU A 142 10.27 -9.20 -45.34
C LEU A 142 9.82 -10.32 -46.29
N ALA A 143 8.94 -11.22 -45.82
CA ALA A 143 8.33 -12.25 -46.65
C ALA A 143 7.48 -11.60 -47.76
N ALA A 144 6.60 -10.66 -47.41
CA ALA A 144 5.77 -9.95 -48.39
C ALA A 144 6.61 -9.28 -49.48
N VAL A 145 7.67 -8.55 -49.09
CA VAL A 145 8.60 -7.90 -50.03
C VAL A 145 9.29 -8.93 -50.93
N SER A 146 9.78 -10.04 -50.37
CA SER A 146 10.39 -11.12 -51.14
C SER A 146 9.44 -11.69 -52.20
N PHE A 147 8.17 -11.89 -51.86
CA PHE A 147 7.16 -12.37 -52.82
C PHE A 147 6.80 -11.33 -53.89
N VAL A 148 6.82 -10.03 -53.56
CA VAL A 148 6.66 -8.95 -54.55
C VAL A 148 7.82 -8.96 -55.55
N ILE A 149 9.06 -9.09 -55.07
CA ILE A 149 10.24 -9.20 -55.95
C ILE A 149 10.10 -10.42 -56.87
N MET A 150 9.74 -11.58 -56.30
CA MET A 150 9.55 -12.82 -57.06
C MET A 150 8.46 -12.66 -58.13
N TRP A 151 7.34 -12.02 -57.80
CA TRP A 151 6.27 -11.70 -58.74
C TRP A 151 6.81 -10.87 -59.92
N LEU A 152 7.62 -9.84 -59.67
CA LEU A 152 8.16 -8.97 -60.72
C LEU A 152 9.20 -9.67 -61.63
N THR A 153 9.93 -10.66 -61.11
CA THR A 153 10.99 -11.36 -61.86
C THR A 153 10.50 -12.50 -62.74
N LEU A 154 9.33 -13.07 -62.44
CA LEU A 154 8.78 -14.20 -63.18
C LEU A 154 7.95 -13.71 -64.37
N GLY A 155 8.24 -14.23 -65.58
CA GLY A 155 7.52 -13.86 -66.80
C GLY A 155 6.04 -14.27 -66.79
N GLU A 156 5.72 -15.43 -66.22
CA GLU A 156 4.34 -15.92 -66.02
C GLU A 156 4.09 -16.32 -64.56
N PRO A 157 3.84 -15.35 -63.67
CA PRO A 157 3.65 -15.61 -62.25
C PRO A 157 2.25 -16.18 -62.00
N SER A 158 2.19 -17.31 -61.30
CA SER A 158 0.93 -17.93 -60.87
C SER A 158 0.13 -16.99 -59.96
N ILE A 159 -1.21 -17.14 -59.98
CA ILE A 159 -2.13 -16.33 -59.15
C ILE A 159 -1.76 -16.41 -57.65
N ILE A 160 -1.24 -17.56 -57.20
CA ILE A 160 -0.83 -17.79 -55.82
C ILE A 160 0.27 -16.80 -55.39
N ILE A 161 1.28 -16.59 -56.24
CA ILE A 161 2.40 -15.68 -55.96
C ILE A 161 1.91 -14.23 -55.83
N LYS A 162 0.85 -13.87 -56.54
CA LYS A 162 0.23 -12.53 -56.47
C LYS A 162 -0.56 -12.31 -55.18
N LEU A 163 -1.14 -13.38 -54.61
CA LEU A 163 -1.95 -13.29 -53.38
C LEU A 163 -1.11 -13.35 -52.09
N LEU A 164 0.04 -14.02 -52.11
CA LEU A 164 0.92 -14.16 -50.93
C LEU A 164 1.34 -12.82 -50.30
N PRO A 165 1.76 -11.78 -51.06
CA PRO A 165 2.06 -10.48 -50.49
C PRO A 165 0.90 -9.86 -49.71
N ALA A 166 -0.33 -10.00 -50.19
CA ALA A 166 -1.51 -9.48 -49.52
C ALA A 166 -1.77 -10.22 -48.20
N GLY A 167 -1.65 -11.56 -48.20
CA GLY A 167 -1.76 -12.37 -47.00
C GLY A 167 -0.71 -12.02 -45.95
N TYR A 168 0.56 -11.93 -46.35
CA TYR A 168 1.64 -11.56 -45.45
C TYR A 168 1.53 -10.12 -44.92
N SER A 169 1.09 -9.18 -45.74
CA SER A 169 0.82 -7.80 -45.31
C SER A 169 -0.31 -7.74 -44.28
N TYR A 170 -1.37 -8.53 -44.47
CA TYR A 170 -2.46 -8.66 -43.49
C TYR A 170 -1.95 -9.22 -42.15
N PHE A 171 -1.13 -10.28 -42.16
CA PHE A 171 -0.53 -10.80 -40.94
C PHE A 171 0.39 -9.78 -40.27
N ALA A 172 1.26 -9.10 -41.03
CA ALA A 172 2.11 -8.04 -40.49
C ALA A 172 1.28 -6.96 -39.79
N LEU A 173 0.23 -6.45 -40.44
CA LEU A 173 -0.66 -5.44 -39.87
C LEU A 173 -1.29 -5.94 -38.56
N ARG A 174 -1.75 -7.19 -38.50
CA ARG A 174 -2.31 -7.78 -37.27
C ARG A 174 -1.30 -7.80 -36.12
N PHE A 175 -0.02 -8.08 -36.38
CA PHE A 175 1.02 -8.07 -35.35
C PHE A 175 1.38 -6.65 -34.90
N PHE A 176 1.46 -5.69 -35.82
CA PHE A 176 1.72 -4.29 -35.46
C PHE A 176 0.54 -3.64 -34.72
N HIS A 177 -0.70 -4.01 -35.08
CA HIS A 177 -1.90 -3.49 -34.40
C HIS A 177 -2.00 -3.93 -32.93
N LYS A 178 -1.32 -5.01 -32.54
CA LYS A 178 -1.24 -5.46 -31.13
C LYS A 178 -0.23 -4.68 -30.29
N LEU A 179 0.74 -3.98 -30.89
CA LEU A 179 1.78 -3.27 -30.13
C LEU A 179 1.23 -2.19 -29.20
N PRO A 180 0.30 -1.31 -29.64
CA PRO A 180 -0.24 -0.28 -28.75
C PRO A 180 -0.97 -0.85 -27.53
N GLU A 181 -1.59 -2.02 -27.66
CA GLU A 181 -2.23 -2.72 -26.53
C GLU A 181 -1.18 -3.22 -25.53
N LEU A 182 -0.10 -3.81 -26.03
CA LEU A 182 1.02 -4.28 -25.21
C LEU A 182 1.72 -3.12 -24.47
N ASP A 183 1.86 -1.96 -25.10
CA ASP A 183 2.44 -0.77 -24.46
C ASP A 183 1.55 -0.24 -23.34
N ARG A 184 0.25 -0.12 -23.58
CA ARG A 184 -0.74 0.26 -22.55
C ARG A 184 -0.75 -0.71 -21.39
N ASN A 185 -0.64 -2.01 -21.66
CA ASN A 185 -0.57 -3.04 -20.61
C ASN A 185 0.72 -2.92 -19.80
N HIS A 186 1.85 -2.61 -20.44
CA HIS A 186 3.11 -2.36 -19.74
C HIS A 186 3.02 -1.18 -18.78
N GLU A 187 2.42 -0.08 -19.23
CA GLU A 187 2.22 1.12 -18.42
C GLU A 187 1.34 0.83 -17.21
N LYS A 188 0.21 0.13 -17.40
CA LYS A 188 -0.68 -0.30 -16.31
C LYS A 188 0.05 -1.14 -15.27
N LEU A 189 0.78 -2.17 -15.71
CA LEU A 189 1.56 -3.03 -14.80
C LEU A 189 2.63 -2.24 -14.04
N THR A 190 3.22 -1.22 -14.67
CA THR A 190 4.20 -0.33 -14.02
C THR A 190 3.55 0.52 -12.94
N LEU A 191 2.35 1.07 -13.18
CA LEU A 191 1.59 1.82 -12.19
C LEU A 191 1.19 0.95 -10.99
N GLU A 192 0.69 -0.26 -11.24
CA GLU A 192 0.34 -1.22 -10.19
C GLU A 192 1.57 -1.61 -9.36
N LEU A 193 2.72 -1.85 -10.00
CA LEU A 193 3.97 -2.14 -9.30
C LEU A 193 4.41 -0.98 -8.43
N ASN A 194 4.35 0.25 -8.95
CA ASN A 194 4.68 1.44 -8.18
C ASN A 194 3.76 1.61 -6.97
N GLU A 195 2.48 1.30 -7.10
CA GLU A 195 1.53 1.33 -5.98
C GLU A 195 1.88 0.30 -4.90
N VAL A 196 2.20 -0.94 -5.28
CA VAL A 196 2.65 -1.98 -4.34
C VAL A 196 3.92 -1.54 -3.63
N LEU A 197 4.90 -0.99 -4.36
CA LEU A 197 6.16 -0.51 -3.78
C LEU A 197 5.95 0.69 -2.86
N ARG A 198 5.03 1.60 -3.20
CA ARG A 198 4.68 2.76 -2.36
C ARG A 198 4.00 2.34 -1.07
N ARG A 199 3.11 1.35 -1.11
CA ARG A 199 2.37 0.85 0.06
C ARG A 199 3.19 -0.13 0.90
N ARG A 200 4.35 -0.58 0.44
CA ARG A 200 5.15 -1.58 1.16
C ARG A 200 5.78 -1.00 2.43
N VAL A 201 5.43 -1.57 3.58
CA VAL A 201 6.13 -1.32 4.85
C VAL A 201 7.30 -2.30 5.00
N ARG A 202 8.54 -1.86 4.68
CA ARG A 202 9.74 -2.72 4.72
C ARG A 202 10.15 -3.15 6.12
N SER A 203 10.03 -2.25 7.10
CA SER A 203 10.41 -2.50 8.48
C SER A 203 9.55 -1.67 9.43
N ILE A 204 9.31 -2.22 10.62
CA ILE A 204 8.57 -1.56 11.68
C ILE A 204 9.54 -0.86 12.63
N ASN A 205 9.32 0.42 12.90
CA ASN A 205 9.99 1.14 13.98
C ASN A 205 9.29 0.85 15.32
N TRP A 206 9.63 -0.29 15.92
CA TRP A 206 8.99 -0.78 17.15
C TRP A 206 9.06 0.22 18.31
N LYS A 207 10.21 0.90 18.50
CA LYS A 207 10.37 1.89 19.57
C LYS A 207 9.37 3.05 19.45
N THR A 208 9.23 3.60 18.25
CA THR A 208 8.28 4.70 18.00
C THR A 208 6.84 4.22 18.10
N LEU A 209 6.56 3.03 17.58
CA LEU A 209 5.23 2.42 17.64
C LEU A 209 4.79 2.18 19.09
N ILE A 210 5.65 1.55 19.91
CA ILE A 210 5.41 1.33 21.35
C ILE A 210 5.12 2.65 22.04
N HIS A 211 5.96 3.67 21.81
CA HIS A 211 5.80 4.97 22.44
C HIS A 211 4.46 5.63 22.11
N LYS A 212 4.09 5.69 20.83
CA LYS A 212 2.84 6.32 20.39
C LYS A 212 1.61 5.54 20.83
N LEU A 213 1.65 4.21 20.75
CA LEU A 213 0.56 3.37 21.25
C LEU A 213 0.41 3.50 22.77
N ALA A 214 1.51 3.56 23.53
CA ALA A 214 1.45 3.74 24.98
C ALA A 214 0.80 5.07 25.37
N LEU A 215 1.02 6.14 24.60
CA LEU A 215 0.36 7.44 24.79
C LEU A 215 -1.13 7.38 24.45
N VAL A 216 -1.50 6.83 23.28
CA VAL A 216 -2.91 6.70 22.84
C VAL A 216 -3.73 5.82 23.80
N LEU A 217 -3.16 4.68 24.21
CA LEU A 217 -3.81 3.75 25.13
C LEU A 217 -3.80 4.25 26.58
N GLY A 218 -3.07 5.34 26.87
CA GLY A 218 -2.96 5.91 28.20
C GLY A 218 -2.17 5.04 29.17
N PHE A 219 -1.36 4.11 28.68
CA PHE A 219 -0.48 3.28 29.50
C PHE A 219 0.71 4.05 30.07
N LYS A 220 1.08 5.16 29.41
CA LYS A 220 2.11 6.09 29.88
C LYS A 220 1.54 7.50 30.00
N ARG A 221 1.73 8.13 31.17
CA ARG A 221 1.49 9.57 31.38
C ARG A 221 2.84 10.29 31.35
N VAL A 222 2.98 11.27 30.47
CA VAL A 222 4.18 12.13 30.44
C VAL A 222 3.82 13.43 31.18
N PRO A 223 4.45 13.75 32.32
CA PRO A 223 4.16 14.98 33.05
C PRO A 223 4.51 16.20 32.17
N GLY A 224 3.57 17.15 32.06
CA GLY A 224 3.74 18.38 31.27
C GLY A 224 3.41 18.28 29.78
N VAL A 225 3.01 17.11 29.26
CA VAL A 225 2.49 16.97 27.89
C VAL A 225 0.99 16.73 27.96
N GLU A 226 0.21 17.70 27.50
CA GLU A 226 -1.19 17.48 27.18
C GLU A 226 -1.24 16.53 25.98
N VAL A 227 -1.65 15.29 26.22
CA VAL A 227 -1.83 14.30 25.15
C VAL A 227 -3.15 14.55 24.42
N PHE A 228 -4.09 15.24 25.07
CA PHE A 228 -5.46 15.41 24.62
C PHE A 228 -5.91 16.86 24.70
N HIS A 229 -6.58 17.33 23.64
CA HIS A 229 -7.39 18.54 23.72
C HIS A 229 -8.86 18.14 23.86
N ILE A 230 -9.50 18.65 24.92
CA ILE A 230 -10.94 18.67 25.04
C ILE A 230 -11.37 19.98 24.40
N GLU A 231 -12.04 19.93 23.24
CA GLU A 231 -12.75 21.10 22.75
C GLU A 231 -13.90 21.37 23.73
N ASN A 232 -13.68 22.28 24.67
CA ASN A 232 -14.74 22.82 25.49
C ASN A 232 -15.60 23.71 24.59
N GLU A 233 -16.64 23.14 23.99
CA GLU A 233 -17.69 23.88 23.27
C GLU A 233 -18.52 24.81 24.19
N PHE A 234 -18.10 24.99 25.45
CA PHE A 234 -18.81 25.73 26.48
C PHE A 234 -18.25 27.13 26.80
N GLU A 235 -17.17 27.59 26.17
CA GLU A 235 -16.54 28.86 26.51
C GLU A 235 -16.94 30.04 25.59
N ASN A 236 -18.22 30.10 25.20
CA ASN A 236 -18.75 31.23 24.41
C ASN A 236 -20.20 31.65 24.73
N ARG A 237 -20.74 31.29 25.91
CA ARG A 237 -22.08 31.72 26.35
C ARG A 237 -22.13 32.63 27.58
N GLU A 238 -21.00 32.97 28.21
CA GLU A 238 -21.00 33.80 29.44
C GLU A 238 -20.56 35.26 29.28
N THR A 239 -20.34 35.77 28.07
CA THR A 239 -19.94 37.18 27.84
C THR A 239 -20.97 38.05 27.11
N SER A 240 -22.26 37.69 27.15
CA SER A 240 -23.32 38.53 26.56
C SER A 240 -24.62 38.52 27.36
N VAL A 241 -24.57 38.83 28.66
CA VAL A 241 -25.72 39.40 29.39
C VAL A 241 -25.22 40.41 30.44
N TYR A 242 -24.71 41.54 29.97
CA TYR A 242 -24.79 42.82 30.69
C TYR A 242 -25.06 43.91 29.66
N HIS A 243 -26.35 44.12 29.40
CA HIS A 243 -26.95 45.42 29.10
C HIS A 243 -28.41 45.39 29.55
#